data_AF-A0A4D4M6K2-F1
#
_entry.id   AF-A0A4D4M6K2-F1
#
_cell.length_a   1.000
_cell.length_b   1.000
_cell.length_c   1.000
_cell.angle_alpha   90.00
_cell.angle_beta   90.00
_cell.angle_gamma   90.00
#
_symmetry.space_group_name_H-M   'P 1'
#
loop_
_entity.id
_entity.type
_entity.pdbx_description
1 polymer ?
#
loop_
_entity_poly.entity_id
_entity_poly.type
_entity_poly.pdbx_seq_one_letter_code
_entity_poly.pdbx_strand_id
1 'polypeptide(L)'
;MASPHDTDPHRVDMDPRSVDDPRNVCPSDADFYASDRPAHPLLPEDRPRGGGPATPLRHRGTWETVALVAAVILVIMVGIALFP
;
A
#
# COMPACT_ATOMS: atom_id res chain seq x y z
N MET A 1 -15.36 27.49 25.65
CA MET A 1 -16.08 26.35 25.05
C MET A 1 -15.09 25.66 24.14
N ALA A 2 -14.38 24.66 24.65
CA ALA A 2 -13.26 23.98 23.98
C ALA A 2 -13.75 22.63 23.46
N SER A 3 -13.49 22.31 22.20
CA SER A 3 -13.88 21.06 21.55
C SER A 3 -13.08 19.88 22.11
N PRO A 4 -13.71 18.74 22.48
CA PRO A 4 -13.05 17.65 23.21
C PRO A 4 -12.49 16.52 22.34
N HIS A 5 -12.18 16.75 21.06
CA HIS A 5 -11.64 15.71 20.17
C HIS A 5 -10.56 16.27 19.25
N ASP A 6 -9.40 16.54 19.83
CA ASP A 6 -8.13 16.55 19.12
C ASP A 6 -7.28 15.42 19.71
N THR A 7 -7.84 14.20 19.65
CA THR A 7 -7.14 12.98 20.08
C THR A 7 -6.31 12.52 18.91
N ASP A 8 -5.02 12.83 18.95
CA ASP A 8 -4.01 12.17 18.13
C ASP A 8 -4.21 10.64 18.26
N PRO A 9 -4.63 9.94 17.20
CA PRO A 9 -4.98 8.52 17.25
C PRO A 9 -3.79 7.62 17.57
N HIS A 10 -2.57 8.17 17.59
CA HIS A 10 -1.33 7.45 17.87
C HIS A 10 -0.80 7.63 19.30
N ARG A 11 -1.41 8.51 20.11
CA ARG A 11 -1.11 8.59 21.55
C ARG A 11 -1.56 7.34 22.32
N VAL A 12 -2.32 6.46 21.69
CA VAL A 12 -3.08 5.36 22.31
C VAL A 12 -2.22 4.13 22.62
N ASP A 13 -0.98 4.05 22.13
CA ASP A 13 -0.04 2.96 22.44
C ASP A 13 0.77 3.16 23.76
N MET A 14 0.39 4.14 24.60
CA MET A 14 0.93 4.26 25.96
C MET A 14 0.31 3.20 26.90
N ASP A 15 1.13 2.48 27.67
CA ASP A 15 0.63 1.58 28.73
C ASP A 15 -0.24 2.40 29.71
N PRO A 16 -1.53 2.06 29.91
CA PRO A 16 -2.46 2.84 30.74
C PRO A 16 -2.04 2.95 32.21
N ARG A 17 -1.14 2.08 32.69
CA ARG A 17 -0.58 2.15 34.05
C ARG A 17 0.51 3.20 34.23
N SER A 18 0.95 3.82 33.13
CA SER A 18 2.10 4.73 33.08
C SER A 18 1.75 6.16 32.66
N VAL A 19 0.46 6.47 32.54
CA VAL A 19 -0.05 7.79 32.12
C VAL A 19 0.38 8.90 33.08
N ASP A 20 0.46 8.60 34.38
CA ASP A 20 0.82 9.56 35.43
C ASP A 20 2.31 9.53 35.82
N ASP A 21 3.14 8.67 35.18
CA ASP A 21 4.58 8.62 35.47
C ASP A 21 5.31 9.71 34.65
N PRO A 22 5.93 10.73 35.28
CA PRO A 22 6.62 11.80 34.57
C PRO A 22 7.88 11.33 33.82
N ARG A 23 8.33 10.09 34.06
CA ARG A 23 9.46 9.48 33.34
C ARG A 23 9.01 8.74 32.08
N ASN A 24 7.71 8.54 31.89
CA ASN A 24 7.15 7.84 30.75
C ASN A 24 6.92 8.80 29.57
N VAL A 25 8.03 9.23 28.97
CA VAL A 25 8.00 10.10 27.78
C VAL A 25 8.05 9.22 26.54
N CYS A 26 6.88 8.90 25.98
CA CYS A 26 6.80 8.34 24.63
C CYS A 26 6.63 9.51 23.63
N PRO A 27 7.57 9.69 22.70
CA PRO A 27 7.41 10.64 21.60
C PRO A 27 6.14 10.31 20.81
N SER A 28 5.54 11.32 20.17
CA SER A 28 4.47 11.04 19.21
C SER A 28 5.01 10.21 18.03
N ASP A 29 4.15 9.51 17.31
CA ASP A 29 4.54 8.82 16.08
C ASP A 29 5.27 9.77 15.12
N ALA A 30 4.78 11.01 14.99
CA ALA A 30 5.42 12.03 14.17
C ALA A 30 6.86 12.33 14.62
N ASP A 31 7.08 12.48 15.93
CA ASP A 31 8.41 12.73 16.50
C ASP A 31 9.33 11.52 16.34
N PHE A 32 8.80 10.30 16.52
CA PHE A 32 9.53 9.05 16.36
C PHE A 32 9.97 8.82 14.91
N TYR A 33 9.08 9.06 13.94
CA TYR A 33 9.43 8.94 12.51
C TYR A 33 10.30 10.10 12.01
N ALA A 34 10.36 11.22 12.73
CA ALA A 34 11.20 12.35 12.41
C ALA A 34 12.60 12.24 13.03
N SER A 35 12.76 11.62 14.21
CA SER A 35 14.03 11.58 14.93
C SER A 35 15.15 10.85 14.19
N ASP A 36 14.81 9.80 13.43
CA ASP A 36 15.79 9.01 12.66
C ASP A 36 16.00 9.53 11.24
N ARG A 37 15.30 10.60 10.82
CA ARG A 37 15.47 11.16 9.47
C ARG A 37 16.60 12.17 9.46
N PRO A 38 17.59 12.03 8.56
CA PRO A 38 18.61 13.06 8.36
C PRO A 38 17.95 14.34 7.83
N ALA A 39 18.57 15.49 8.09
CA ALA A 39 18.09 16.81 7.64
C ALA A 39 17.86 16.90 6.12
N HIS A 40 18.54 16.05 5.35
CA HIS A 40 18.35 15.88 3.91
C HIS A 40 17.96 14.42 3.62
N PRO A 41 16.67 14.06 3.76
CA PRO A 41 16.20 12.68 3.60
C PRO A 41 16.14 12.23 2.13
N LEU A 42 16.39 13.14 1.19
CA LEU A 42 16.40 12.87 -0.24
C LEU A 42 17.84 12.96 -0.74
N LEU A 43 18.48 11.81 -0.90
CA LEU A 43 19.80 11.71 -1.51
C LEU A 43 19.66 11.69 -3.06
N PRO A 44 20.60 12.27 -3.82
CA PRO A 44 20.64 12.12 -5.27
C PRO A 44 20.71 10.64 -5.72
N GLU A 45 21.31 9.78 -4.90
CA GLU A 45 21.42 8.34 -5.11
C GLU A 45 20.13 7.59 -4.73
N ASP A 46 19.20 8.26 -4.04
CA ASP A 46 17.87 7.75 -3.73
C ASP A 46 17.02 7.78 -5.01
N ARG A 47 17.30 6.81 -5.87
CA ARG A 47 16.45 6.48 -7.02
C ARG A 47 15.00 6.31 -6.54
N PRO A 48 14.00 6.77 -7.31
CA PRO A 48 12.61 6.72 -6.90
C PRO A 48 12.27 5.31 -6.43
N ARG A 49 11.95 5.15 -5.14
CA ARG A 49 11.44 3.90 -4.56
C ARG A 49 10.02 3.68 -5.09
N GLY A 50 9.91 3.25 -6.34
CA GLY A 50 8.66 2.81 -6.98
C GLY A 50 7.54 3.85 -7.12
N GLY A 51 7.70 5.10 -6.67
CA GLY A 51 6.65 6.14 -6.67
C GLY A 51 6.61 7.05 -7.90
N GLY A 52 7.22 6.66 -9.02
CA GLY A 52 7.03 7.38 -10.29
C GLY A 52 5.63 7.12 -10.85
N PRO A 53 5.08 7.99 -11.72
CA PRO A 53 3.80 7.74 -12.37
C PRO A 53 3.83 6.34 -12.99
N ALA A 54 2.92 5.48 -12.55
CA ALA A 54 2.81 4.12 -13.06
C ALA A 54 2.45 4.24 -14.55
N THR A 55 3.45 4.16 -15.43
CA THR A 55 3.21 3.91 -16.84
C THR A 55 2.30 2.68 -16.89
N PRO A 56 1.08 2.78 -17.44
CA PRO A 56 0.21 1.62 -17.52
C PRO A 56 0.98 0.56 -18.29
N LEU A 57 1.27 -0.56 -17.62
CA LEU A 57 1.90 -1.71 -18.23
C LEU A 57 0.92 -2.21 -19.29
N ARG A 58 1.07 -1.74 -20.54
CA ARG A 58 0.39 -2.30 -21.70
C ARG A 58 0.94 -3.71 -21.87
N HIS A 59 0.37 -4.67 -21.16
CA HIS A 59 0.66 -6.08 -21.33
C HIS A 59 0.30 -6.46 -22.76
N ARG A 60 1.30 -6.66 -23.63
CA ARG A 60 1.10 -7.27 -24.95
C ARG A 60 0.37 -8.63 -24.85
N GLY A 61 0.45 -9.28 -23.68
CA GLY A 61 -0.22 -10.54 -23.36
C GLY A 61 -1.74 -10.47 -23.15
N THR A 62 -2.39 -9.29 -23.13
CA THR A 62 -3.86 -9.24 -23.10
C THR A 62 -4.48 -9.84 -24.36
N TRP A 63 -3.85 -9.63 -25.53
CA TRP A 63 -4.30 -10.25 -26.78
C TRP A 63 -4.03 -11.75 -26.82
N GLU A 64 -2.93 -12.23 -26.23
CA GLU A 64 -2.64 -13.66 -26.11
C GLU A 64 -3.66 -14.38 -25.23
N THR A 65 -4.01 -13.79 -24.09
CA THR A 65 -5.05 -14.34 -23.21
C THR A 65 -6.42 -14.34 -23.87
N VAL A 66 -6.78 -13.28 -24.59
CA VAL A 66 -8.02 -13.24 -25.39
C VAL A 66 -8.03 -14.34 -26.45
N ALA A 67 -6.92 -14.53 -27.19
CA ALA A 67 -6.81 -15.57 -28.20
C ALA A 67 -6.94 -16.99 -27.61
N LEU A 68 -6.30 -17.24 -26.46
CA LEU A 68 -6.39 -18.52 -25.75
C LEU A 68 -7.83 -18.82 -25.31
N VAL A 69 -8.51 -17.85 -24.69
CA VAL A 69 -9.90 -18.01 -24.26
C VAL A 69 -10.83 -18.29 -25.45
N ALA A 70 -10.66 -17.54 -26.54
CA ALA A 70 -11.44 -17.78 -27.76
C ALA A 70 -11.22 -19.18 -28.35
N ALA A 71 -9.97 -19.67 -28.35
CA ALA A 71 -9.64 -21.01 -28.81
C ALA A 71 -10.28 -22.11 -27.94
N VAL A 72 -10.28 -21.95 -26.61
CA VAL A 72 -10.94 -22.90 -25.68
C VAL A 72 -12.44 -22.98 -25.95
N ILE A 73 -13.11 -21.83 -26.11
CA ILE A 73 -14.55 -21.77 -26.42
C ILE A 73 -14.84 -22.47 -27.75
N LEU A 74 -14.01 -22.24 -28.77
CA LEU A 74 -14.14 -22.89 -30.08
C LEU A 74 -14.06 -24.42 -29.96
N VAL A 75 -13.09 -24.95 -29.22
CA VAL A 75 -12.95 -26.40 -29.00
C VAL A 75 -14.17 -27.00 -28.32
N ILE A 76 -14.71 -26.32 -27.30
CA ILE A 76 -15.93 -26.76 -26.61
C ILE A 76 -17.11 -26.80 -27.58
N MET A 77 -17.28 -25.76 -28.41
CA MET A 77 -18.36 -25.70 -29.38
C MET A 77 -18.26 -26.79 -30.45
N VAL A 78 -17.05 -27.05 -30.95
CA VAL A 78 -16.80 -28.16 -31.88
C VAL A 78 -17.11 -29.51 -31.23
N GLY A 79 -16.72 -29.70 -29.96
CA GLY A 79 -17.02 -30.91 -29.21
C GLY A 79 -18.52 -31.16 -29.09
N ILE A 80 -19.29 -30.14 -28.70
CA ILE A 80 -20.76 -30.21 -28.61
C ILE A 80 -21.38 -30.50 -29.99
N ALA A 81 -20.85 -29.89 -31.07
CA ALA A 81 -21.37 -30.11 -32.41
C ALA A 81 -21.07 -31.52 -32.96
N LEU A 82 -19.91 -32.08 -32.64
CA LEU A 82 -19.53 -33.45 -33.06
C LEU A 82 -20.19 -34.54 -32.22
N PHE A 83 -20.44 -34.27 -30.94
CA PHE A 83 -21.02 -35.20 -29.98
C PHE A 83 -22.25 -34.56 -29.29
N PRO A 84 -23.36 -34.39 -30.01
CA PRO A 84 -24.59 -33.83 -29.46
C PRO A 84 -25.30 -34.76 -28.46
#